data_AF-A0A925KAT5-F1
#
_entry.id   AF-A0A925KAT5-F1
#
_cell.length_a   1.000
_cell.length_b   1.000
_cell.length_c   1.000
_cell.angle_alpha   90.00
_cell.angle_beta   90.00
_cell.angle_gamma   90.00
#
_symmetry.space_group_name_H-M   'P 1'
#
loop_
_entity.id
_entity.type
_entity.pdbx_description
1 polymer ?
#
loop_
_entity_poly.entity_id
_entity_poly.type
_entity_poly.pdbx_seq_one_letter_code
_entity_poly.pdbx_strand_id
1 'polypeptide(L)'
;MKTFSAKPAEVQHEWFVIDATDKVLGRVASEVALRLRGKHKAIYTPHVDTGDFIVIVNAGKIRVTGAKATDKIYYRHSGYPGGIYGTSFKDMQAKHPGRAIEKAVKGMLPKGPLGYAMIKKLKVYAGATHPHTAQQPKPLEL
;
A
#
# COMPACT_ATOMS: atom_id res chain seq x y z
N MET A 1 -24.40 -23.09 16.70
CA MET A 1 -24.40 -22.00 15.70
C MET A 1 -23.01 -21.90 15.10
N LYS A 2 -22.87 -21.76 13.76
CA LYS A 2 -21.56 -21.61 13.10
C LYS A 2 -21.25 -20.12 12.90
N THR A 3 -20.00 -19.74 13.09
CA THR A 3 -19.54 -18.36 12.85
C THR A 3 -19.67 -18.01 11.37
N PHE A 4 -20.06 -16.78 11.07
CA PHE A 4 -20.14 -16.27 9.70
C PHE A 4 -18.77 -16.29 9.02
N SER A 5 -18.74 -16.70 7.76
CA SER A 5 -17.56 -16.65 6.89
C SER A 5 -17.97 -15.98 5.58
N ALA A 6 -17.28 -14.90 5.21
CA ALA A 6 -17.57 -14.20 3.97
C ALA A 6 -17.36 -15.13 2.78
N LYS A 7 -18.24 -15.05 1.77
CA LYS A 7 -18.04 -15.76 0.49
C LYS A 7 -17.40 -14.81 -0.51
N PRO A 8 -16.32 -15.20 -1.21
CA PRO A 8 -15.61 -14.32 -2.14
C PRO A 8 -16.52 -13.65 -3.20
N ALA A 9 -17.55 -14.35 -3.67
CA ALA A 9 -18.47 -13.84 -4.68
C ALA A 9 -19.44 -12.75 -4.17
N GLU A 10 -19.65 -12.68 -2.86
CA GLU A 10 -20.60 -11.74 -2.23
C GLU A 10 -19.90 -10.52 -1.63
N VAL A 11 -18.55 -10.51 -1.64
CA VAL A 11 -17.76 -9.41 -1.09
C VAL A 11 -17.85 -8.19 -2.01
N GLN A 12 -18.28 -7.07 -1.44
CA GLN A 12 -18.23 -5.78 -2.12
C GLN A 12 -16.92 -5.07 -1.81
N HIS A 13 -16.26 -4.59 -2.86
CA HIS A 13 -15.02 -3.84 -2.80
C HIS A 13 -15.28 -2.40 -3.23
N GLU A 14 -15.05 -1.45 -2.32
CA GLU A 14 -15.16 -0.04 -2.62
C GLU A 14 -13.82 0.54 -3.10
N TRP A 15 -13.85 1.73 -3.69
CA TRP A 15 -12.66 2.45 -4.12
C TRP A 15 -12.45 3.68 -3.25
N PHE A 16 -11.23 3.87 -2.78
CA PHE A 16 -10.83 5.02 -1.98
C PHE A 16 -9.63 5.74 -2.60
N VAL A 17 -9.55 7.06 -2.42
CA VAL A 17 -8.40 7.87 -2.78
C VAL A 17 -7.80 8.55 -1.56
N ILE A 18 -6.47 8.51 -1.44
CA ILE A 18 -5.70 9.10 -0.34
C ILE A 18 -4.65 10.04 -0.94
N ASP A 19 -4.60 11.28 -0.44
CA ASP A 19 -3.51 12.21 -0.72
C ASP A 19 -2.34 11.97 0.25
N ALA A 20 -1.17 11.61 -0.28
CA ALA A 20 0.03 11.35 0.50
C ALA A 20 0.87 12.60 0.82
N THR A 21 0.45 13.80 0.40
CA THR A 21 1.17 15.05 0.64
C THR A 21 1.38 15.31 2.14
N ASP A 22 2.63 15.51 2.55
CA ASP A 22 3.07 15.76 3.95
C ASP A 22 2.73 14.69 4.99
N LYS A 23 2.07 13.60 4.57
CA LYS A 23 1.75 12.47 5.43
C LYS A 23 3.00 11.65 5.72
N VAL A 24 3.03 11.02 6.91
CA VAL A 24 4.14 10.18 7.34
C VAL A 24 4.01 8.79 6.74
N LEU A 25 5.04 8.34 6.00
CA LEU A 25 5.03 7.07 5.25
C LEU A 25 4.54 5.87 6.04
N GLY A 26 5.04 5.68 7.27
CA GLY A 26 4.66 4.53 8.08
C GLY A 26 3.20 4.55 8.51
N ARG A 27 2.64 5.72 8.83
CA ARG A 27 1.25 5.87 9.29
C ARG A 27 0.28 5.59 8.15
N VAL A 28 0.54 6.16 6.97
CA VAL A 28 -0.24 5.90 5.76
C VAL A 28 -0.19 4.41 5.40
N ALA A 29 1.01 3.82 5.39
CA ALA A 29 1.17 2.41 5.02
C ALA A 29 0.38 1.45 5.93
N SER A 30 0.34 1.71 7.24
CA SER A 30 -0.40 0.89 8.21
C SER A 30 -1.91 0.93 7.96
N GLU A 31 -2.47 2.13 7.78
CA GLU A 31 -3.89 2.32 7.50
C GLU A 31 -4.31 1.73 6.15
N VAL A 32 -3.46 1.90 5.13
CA VAL A 32 -3.65 1.30 3.81
C VAL A 32 -3.63 -0.23 3.92
N ALA A 33 -2.68 -0.81 4.65
CA ALA A 33 -2.62 -2.26 4.84
C ALA A 33 -3.83 -2.82 5.61
N LEU A 34 -4.34 -2.07 6.60
CA LEU A 34 -5.56 -2.42 7.34
C LEU A 34 -6.76 -2.55 6.39
N ARG A 35 -6.96 -1.54 5.52
CA ARG A 35 -8.07 -1.49 4.57
C ARG A 35 -7.93 -2.46 3.40
N LEU A 36 -6.72 -2.66 2.88
CA LEU A 36 -6.45 -3.68 1.85
C LEU A 36 -6.74 -5.10 2.34
N ARG A 37 -6.56 -5.35 3.64
CA ARG A 37 -6.88 -6.62 4.28
C ARG A 37 -8.37 -6.76 4.63
N GLY A 38 -9.11 -5.66 4.67
CA GLY A 38 -10.53 -5.62 5.03
C GLY A 38 -10.80 -5.67 6.53
N LYS A 39 -9.78 -5.42 7.37
CA LYS A 39 -9.91 -5.48 8.85
C LYS A 39 -10.84 -4.40 9.43
N HIS A 40 -11.15 -3.36 8.67
CA HIS A 40 -12.13 -2.34 9.04
C HIS A 40 -13.58 -2.81 8.86
N LYS A 41 -13.83 -3.89 8.11
CA LYS A 41 -15.16 -4.45 7.88
C LYS A 41 -15.47 -5.53 8.92
N ALA A 42 -16.70 -5.52 9.44
CA ALA A 42 -17.18 -6.54 10.38
C ALA A 42 -17.21 -7.96 9.78
N ILE A 43 -17.27 -8.07 8.44
CA ILE A 43 -17.24 -9.33 7.70
C ILE A 43 -15.83 -9.91 7.48
N TYR A 44 -14.81 -9.34 8.13
CA TYR A 44 -13.42 -9.76 7.97
C TYR A 44 -13.28 -11.27 8.18
N THR A 45 -12.77 -11.95 7.15
CA THR A 45 -12.56 -13.38 7.13
C THR A 45 -11.12 -13.65 6.68
N PRO A 46 -10.23 -14.23 7.50
CA PRO A 46 -8.78 -14.27 7.21
C PRO A 46 -8.37 -14.93 5.89
N HIS A 47 -9.15 -15.90 5.41
CA HIS A 47 -8.87 -16.66 4.19
C HIS A 47 -9.55 -16.09 2.94
N VAL A 48 -10.34 -15.02 3.09
CA VAL A 48 -11.05 -14.34 2.00
C VAL A 48 -10.57 -12.91 1.89
N ASP A 49 -10.33 -12.45 0.67
CA ASP A 49 -10.00 -11.05 0.45
C ASP A 49 -11.26 -10.19 0.58
N THR A 50 -11.37 -9.42 1.67
CA THR A 50 -12.50 -8.53 1.96
C THR A 50 -12.18 -7.05 1.84
N GLY A 51 -10.92 -6.72 1.56
CA GLY A 51 -10.45 -5.33 1.58
C GLY A 51 -10.82 -4.53 0.34
N ASP A 52 -10.60 -3.23 0.40
CA ASP A 52 -11.01 -2.29 -0.64
C ASP A 52 -9.87 -1.93 -1.60
N PHE A 53 -10.20 -1.28 -2.71
CA PHE A 53 -9.23 -0.68 -3.61
C PHE A 53 -8.79 0.67 -3.06
N ILE A 54 -7.48 0.91 -3.10
CA ILE A 54 -6.89 2.12 -2.56
C ILE A 54 -5.99 2.74 -3.61
N VAL A 55 -6.33 3.98 -3.98
CA VAL A 55 -5.53 4.84 -4.84
C VAL A 55 -4.80 5.84 -3.97
N ILE A 56 -3.48 5.90 -4.08
CA ILE A 56 -2.64 6.90 -3.41
C ILE A 56 -2.14 7.87 -4.47
N VAL A 57 -2.44 9.16 -4.29
CA VAL A 57 -1.94 10.25 -5.13
C VAL A 57 -0.89 11.07 -4.38
N ASN A 58 -0.14 11.88 -5.11
CA ASN A 58 0.98 12.67 -4.58
C ASN A 58 2.00 11.83 -3.80
N ALA A 59 2.18 10.57 -4.19
CA ALA A 59 3.11 9.67 -3.51
C ALA A 59 4.55 10.21 -3.53
N GLY A 60 4.87 11.10 -4.49
CA GLY A 60 6.11 11.88 -4.59
C GLY A 60 6.41 12.77 -3.37
N LYS A 61 5.37 13.27 -2.70
CA LYS A 61 5.47 14.26 -1.61
C LYS A 61 5.34 13.65 -0.21
N ILE A 62 5.53 12.34 -0.09
CA ILE A 62 5.40 11.68 1.22
C ILE A 62 6.60 11.97 2.13
N ARG A 63 6.32 12.20 3.41
CA ARG A 63 7.32 12.59 4.41
C ARG A 63 7.81 11.41 5.23
N VAL A 64 9.09 11.46 5.60
CA VAL A 64 9.70 10.64 6.64
C VAL A 64 10.27 11.55 7.73
N THR A 65 10.29 11.08 8.97
CA THR A 65 10.74 11.87 10.13
C THR A 65 12.24 11.74 10.37
N GLY A 66 12.87 12.79 10.92
CA GLY A 66 14.30 12.81 11.25
C GLY A 66 15.21 12.68 10.02
N ALA A 67 16.40 12.10 10.19
CA ALA A 67 17.38 11.89 9.12
C ALA A 67 17.06 10.69 8.18
N LYS A 68 15.86 10.09 8.30
CA LYS A 68 15.46 8.92 7.51
C LYS A 68 15.42 9.16 6.01
N ALA A 69 15.37 10.41 5.55
CA ALA A 69 15.42 10.71 4.13
C ALA A 69 16.73 10.25 3.48
N THR A 70 17.85 10.40 4.19
CA THR A 70 19.19 9.99 3.73
C THR A 70 19.56 8.62 4.26
N ASP A 71 19.27 8.35 5.53
CA ASP A 71 19.85 7.21 6.25
C ASP A 71 19.08 5.91 6.03
N LYS A 72 17.82 6.01 5.58
CA LYS A 72 17.00 4.83 5.32
C LYS A 72 17.40 4.18 4.00
N ILE A 73 18.17 3.10 4.08
CA ILE A 73 18.62 2.34 2.92
C ILE A 73 17.68 1.16 2.66
N TYR A 74 17.26 1.03 1.41
CA TYR A 74 16.51 -0.13 0.91
C TYR A 74 17.48 -1.08 0.21
N TYR A 75 17.67 -2.26 0.80
CA TYR A 75 18.51 -3.29 0.22
C TYR A 75 17.72 -4.23 -0.71
N ARG A 76 18.38 -4.73 -1.74
CA ARG A 76 17.94 -5.86 -2.55
C ARG A 76 19.17 -6.67 -2.99
N HIS A 77 18.98 -7.96 -3.23
CA HIS A 77 20.04 -8.83 -3.74
C HIS A 77 19.67 -9.32 -5.14
N SER A 78 20.64 -9.42 -6.05
CA SER A 78 20.40 -9.94 -7.41
C SER A 78 20.35 -11.46 -7.48
N GLY A 79 20.95 -12.16 -6.52
CA GLY A 79 21.10 -13.62 -6.49
C GLY A 79 22.52 -14.10 -6.82
N TYR A 80 23.35 -13.23 -7.39
CA TYR A 80 24.76 -13.53 -7.71
C TYR A 80 25.70 -13.12 -6.56
N PRO A 81 26.89 -13.74 -6.42
CA PRO A 81 27.91 -13.32 -5.44
C PRO A 81 28.22 -11.83 -5.54
N GLY A 82 28.27 -11.13 -4.41
CA GLY A 82 28.49 -9.67 -4.36
C GLY A 82 27.30 -8.81 -4.82
N GLY A 83 26.16 -9.41 -5.12
CA GLY A 83 25.01 -8.76 -5.74
C GLY A 83 24.10 -7.93 -4.83
N ILE A 84 24.63 -7.35 -3.74
CA ILE A 84 23.85 -6.51 -2.82
C ILE A 84 23.79 -5.06 -3.33
N TYR A 85 22.59 -4.52 -3.47
CA TYR A 85 22.35 -3.14 -3.87
C TYR A 85 21.58 -2.41 -2.78
N GLY A 86 22.11 -1.27 -2.34
CA GLY A 86 21.43 -0.33 -1.45
C GLY A 86 20.92 0.89 -2.23
N THR A 87 19.78 1.44 -1.83
CA THR A 87 19.28 2.71 -2.35
C THR A 87 18.66 3.51 -1.21
N SER A 88 19.05 4.76 -1.02
CA SER A 88 18.49 5.63 0.02
C SER A 88 17.01 5.94 -0.28
N PHE A 89 16.25 6.36 0.74
CA PHE A 89 14.88 6.81 0.55
C PHE A 89 14.80 7.98 -0.44
N LYS A 90 15.67 8.97 -0.28
CA LYS A 90 15.77 10.13 -1.18
C LYS A 90 15.97 9.69 -2.64
N ASP A 91 16.93 8.81 -2.91
CA ASP A 91 17.22 8.35 -4.27
C ASP A 91 16.09 7.48 -4.85
N MET A 92 15.47 6.64 -4.01
CA MET A 92 14.32 5.83 -4.42
C MET A 92 13.15 6.71 -4.84
N GLN A 93 12.89 7.76 -4.06
CA GLN A 93 11.79 8.68 -4.30
C GLN A 93 12.03 9.53 -5.55
N ALA A 94 13.27 9.92 -5.82
CA ALA A 94 13.65 10.62 -7.05
C ALA A 94 13.50 9.74 -8.30
N LYS A 95 13.93 8.47 -8.24
CA LYS A 95 13.90 7.56 -9.41
C LYS A 95 12.52 6.94 -9.66
N HIS A 96 11.85 6.52 -8.59
CA HIS A 96 10.58 5.79 -8.63
C HIS A 96 9.66 6.29 -7.50
N PRO A 97 9.06 7.49 -7.67
CA PRO A 97 8.16 8.06 -6.68
C PRO A 97 7.00 7.09 -6.37
N GLY A 98 6.79 6.80 -5.08
CA GLY A 98 5.75 5.89 -4.61
C GLY A 98 6.20 4.45 -4.34
N ARG A 99 7.33 4.00 -4.90
CA ARG A 99 7.88 2.65 -4.63
C ARG A 99 8.19 2.42 -3.15
N ALA A 100 8.54 3.47 -2.42
CA ALA A 100 8.75 3.41 -0.98
C ALA A 100 7.47 3.04 -0.20
N ILE A 101 6.30 3.52 -0.65
CA ILE A 101 4.99 3.21 -0.08
C ILE A 101 4.61 1.77 -0.43
N GLU A 102 4.73 1.38 -1.69
CA GLU A 102 4.43 0.01 -2.13
C GLU A 102 5.22 -1.02 -1.33
N LYS A 103 6.52 -0.78 -1.11
CA LYS A 103 7.38 -1.64 -0.29
C LYS A 103 6.92 -1.69 1.17
N ALA A 104 6.55 -0.55 1.74
CA ALA A 104 6.08 -0.47 3.11
C ALA A 104 4.77 -1.25 3.30
N VAL A 105 3.78 -1.02 2.44
CA VAL A 105 2.49 -1.71 2.47
C VAL A 105 2.67 -3.22 2.21
N LYS A 106 3.48 -3.60 1.22
CA LYS A 106 3.78 -5.01 0.95
C LYS A 106 4.39 -5.72 2.16
N GLY A 107 5.22 -5.03 2.94
CA GLY A 107 5.79 -5.57 4.18
C GLY A 107 4.78 -5.76 5.31
N MET A 108 3.67 -5.01 5.30
CA MET A 108 2.61 -5.06 6.32
C MET A 108 1.47 -6.04 5.97
N LEU A 109 1.42 -6.53 4.73
CA LEU A 109 0.45 -7.52 4.26
C LEU A 109 0.89 -8.97 4.56
N PRO A 110 -0.05 -9.93 4.63
CA PRO A 110 0.31 -11.35 4.78
C PRO A 110 1.17 -11.82 3.60
N LYS A 111 2.08 -12.75 3.85
CA LYS A 111 2.83 -13.43 2.79
C LYS A 111 1.97 -14.54 2.17
N GLY A 112 2.17 -14.80 0.89
CA GLY A 112 1.48 -15.87 0.16
C GLY A 112 0.46 -15.35 -0.87
N PRO A 113 -0.27 -16.27 -1.55
CA PRO A 113 -1.12 -15.95 -2.69
C PRO A 113 -2.16 -14.86 -2.40
N LEU A 114 -2.80 -14.93 -1.23
CA LEU A 114 -3.82 -13.97 -0.82
C LEU A 114 -3.23 -12.55 -0.63
N GLY A 115 -2.05 -12.44 -0.02
CA GLY A 115 -1.37 -11.15 0.12
C GLY A 115 -0.95 -10.55 -1.22
N TYR A 116 -0.54 -11.39 -2.17
CA TYR A 116 -0.27 -10.96 -3.54
C TYR A 116 -1.54 -10.51 -4.28
N ALA A 117 -2.71 -11.07 -3.95
CA ALA A 117 -3.99 -10.57 -4.46
C ALA A 117 -4.33 -9.21 -3.83
N MET A 118 -4.19 -9.09 -2.50
CA MET A 118 -4.49 -7.85 -1.76
C MET A 118 -3.65 -6.66 -2.26
N ILE A 119 -2.34 -6.83 -2.45
CA ILE A 119 -1.46 -5.73 -2.89
C ILE A 119 -1.80 -5.25 -4.32
N LYS A 120 -2.39 -6.07 -5.18
CA LYS A 120 -2.79 -5.66 -6.54
C LYS A 120 -3.89 -4.59 -6.53
N LYS A 121 -4.64 -4.47 -5.44
CA LYS A 121 -5.69 -3.46 -5.24
C LYS A 121 -5.13 -2.09 -4.82
N LEU A 122 -3.86 -2.04 -4.41
CA LEU A 122 -3.15 -0.79 -4.20
C LEU A 122 -2.72 -0.19 -5.53
N LYS A 123 -3.07 1.06 -5.77
CA LYS A 123 -2.63 1.86 -6.93
C LYS A 123 -1.89 3.09 -6.40
N VAL A 124 -0.64 3.27 -6.79
CA VAL A 124 0.20 4.38 -6.29
C VAL A 124 0.60 5.26 -7.46
N TYR A 125 0.34 6.56 -7.34
CA TYR A 125 0.65 7.57 -8.34
C TYR A 125 1.53 8.66 -7.74
N ALA A 126 2.55 9.05 -8.49
CA ALA A 126 3.51 10.07 -8.08
C ALA A 126 2.87 11.46 -7.96
N GLY A 127 2.01 11.81 -8.91
CA GLY A 127 1.31 13.10 -8.99
C GLY A 127 -0.13 13.05 -8.45
N ALA A 128 -0.84 14.17 -8.60
CA ALA A 128 -2.19 14.34 -8.06
C ALA A 128 -3.28 13.59 -8.85
N THR A 129 -2.99 13.21 -10.10
CA THR A 129 -3.97 12.62 -11.02
C THR A 129 -3.87 11.10 -11.06
N HIS A 130 -5.02 10.43 -11.17
CA HIS A 130 -5.13 9.00 -11.41
C HIS A 130 -6.09 8.70 -12.57
N PRO A 131 -5.91 7.60 -13.31
CA PRO A 131 -6.80 7.22 -14.41
C PRO A 131 -8.13 6.59 -13.94
N HIS A 132 -8.31 6.35 -12.64
CA HIS A 132 -9.43 5.59 -12.08
C HIS A 132 -10.71 6.39 -11.82
N THR A 133 -11.01 7.39 -12.67
CA THR A 133 -12.19 8.27 -12.48
C THR A 133 -13.50 7.50 -12.63
N ALA A 134 -13.55 6.51 -13.52
CA ALA A 134 -14.74 5.70 -13.77
C ALA A 134 -15.20 4.87 -12.55
N GLN A 135 -14.28 4.60 -11.62
CA GLN A 135 -14.56 3.85 -10.39
C GLN A 135 -15.12 4.71 -9.26
N GLN A 136 -15.22 6.03 -9.47
CA GLN A 136 -15.73 7.00 -8.49
C GLN A 136 -15.14 6.82 -7.08
N PRO A 137 -13.79 6.88 -6.94
CA PRO A 137 -13.15 6.65 -5.66
C PRO A 137 -13.57 7.71 -4.63
N LYS A 138 -13.94 7.25 -3.43
CA LYS A 138 -14.31 8.12 -2.31
C LYS A 138 -13.06 8.70 -1.65
N PRO A 139 -13.02 10.00 -1.32
CA PRO A 139 -11.91 10.57 -0.58
C PRO A 139 -11.82 9.92 0.80
N LEU A 140 -10.60 9.61 1.21
CA LEU A 140 -10.32 8.98 2.49
C LEU A 140 -9.25 9.78 3.24
N GLU A 141 -9.65 10.39 4.35
CA GLU A 141 -8.75 11.19 5.19
C GLU A 141 -8.03 10.29 6.21
N LEU A 142 -6.72 10.52 6.38
CA LEU A 142 -5.81 9.80 7.27
C LEU A 142 -4.96 10.77 8.11
#